data_AF-A0A1H9RCZ4-F1
#
_entry.id   AF-A0A1H9RCZ4-F1
#
_cell.length_a   1.000
_cell.length_b   1.000
_cell.length_c   1.000
_cell.angle_alpha   90.00
_cell.angle_beta   90.00
_cell.angle_gamma   90.00
#
_symmetry.space_group_name_H-M   'P 1'
#
loop_
_entity.id
_entity.type
_entity.pdbx_description
1 polymer ?
#
loop_
_entity_poly.entity_id
_entity_poly.type
_entity_poly.pdbx_seq_one_letter_code
_entity_poly.pdbx_strand_id
1 'polypeptide(L)'
;MAPFAEYVVGSTVAVTVFYTAASALFWGVTGRAKWPFVSLARRLEAARERRLPLHEPIPPVLLGLELRRLGAEMQRIDASDLPAKAMRLRATTAAYDYVLLECCRSLEVPVPDKSDPVNTPLTSDQRFTAESSLLAAGFTW
;
A
#
# COMPACT_ATOMS: atom_id res chain seq x y z
N MET A 1 28.77 -44.49 -21.02
CA MET A 1 27.51 -43.75 -21.28
C MET A 1 27.07 -43.05 -20.00
N ALA A 2 27.60 -41.86 -19.72
CA ALA A 2 27.23 -41.04 -18.55
C ALA A 2 27.35 -39.49 -18.73
N PRO A 3 27.82 -38.89 -19.85
CA PRO A 3 28.00 -37.43 -19.89
C PRO A 3 26.72 -36.63 -20.23
N PHE A 4 25.66 -37.29 -20.70
CA PHE A 4 24.45 -36.58 -21.16
C PHE A 4 23.55 -36.12 -19.99
N ALA A 5 23.55 -36.86 -18.88
CA ALA A 5 22.70 -36.54 -17.72
C ALA A 5 23.21 -35.31 -16.95
N GLU A 6 24.53 -35.16 -16.79
CA GLU A 6 25.13 -34.01 -16.10
C GLU A 6 24.92 -32.70 -16.88
N TYR A 7 24.93 -32.76 -18.21
CA TYR A 7 24.71 -31.58 -19.05
C TYR A 7 23.26 -31.07 -19.00
N VAL A 8 22.28 -31.98 -18.91
CA VAL A 8 20.85 -31.63 -18.78
C VAL A 8 20.55 -31.06 -17.38
N VAL A 9 21.16 -31.60 -16.34
CA VAL A 9 21.04 -31.07 -14.97
C VAL A 9 21.71 -29.70 -14.86
N GLY A 10 22.90 -29.50 -15.45
CA GLY A 10 23.56 -28.20 -15.50
C GLY A 10 22.73 -27.13 -16.24
N SER A 11 22.09 -27.51 -17.34
CA SER A 11 21.22 -26.64 -18.13
C SER A 11 19.97 -26.19 -17.35
N THR A 12 19.29 -27.11 -16.66
CA THR A 12 18.09 -26.76 -15.88
C THR A 12 18.40 -25.88 -14.67
N VAL A 13 19.53 -26.10 -14.00
CA VAL A 13 20.02 -25.22 -12.92
C VAL A 13 20.38 -23.83 -13.47
N ALA A 14 21.10 -23.76 -14.59
CA ALA A 14 21.46 -22.47 -15.20
C ALA A 14 20.21 -21.67 -15.63
N VAL A 15 19.20 -22.32 -16.21
CA VAL A 15 17.95 -21.67 -16.62
C VAL A 15 17.18 -21.14 -15.42
N THR A 16 17.10 -21.89 -14.32
CA THR A 16 16.39 -21.45 -13.10
C THR A 16 17.11 -20.30 -12.40
N VAL A 17 18.44 -20.32 -12.32
CA VAL A 17 19.25 -19.21 -11.81
C VAL A 17 19.10 -17.97 -12.69
N PHE A 18 19.14 -18.12 -14.01
CA PHE A 18 18.96 -17.00 -14.93
C PHE A 18 17.54 -16.42 -14.83
N TYR A 19 16.52 -17.27 -14.72
CA TYR A 19 15.13 -16.83 -14.60
C TYR A 19 14.85 -16.12 -13.27
N THR A 20 15.47 -16.58 -12.17
CA THR A 20 15.36 -15.91 -10.85
C THR A 20 16.10 -14.57 -10.83
N ALA A 21 17.31 -14.50 -11.40
CA ALA A 21 18.07 -13.27 -11.53
C ALA A 21 17.35 -12.25 -12.44
N ALA A 22 16.85 -12.68 -13.61
CA ALA A 22 16.08 -11.85 -14.52
C ALA A 22 14.76 -11.39 -13.88
N SER A 23 14.09 -12.23 -13.09
CA SER A 23 12.87 -11.86 -12.36
C SER A 23 13.15 -10.84 -11.25
N ALA A 24 14.28 -10.95 -10.55
CA ALA A 24 14.71 -9.98 -9.54
C ALA A 24 15.09 -8.63 -10.19
N LEU A 25 15.76 -8.67 -11.33
CA LEU A 25 16.09 -7.48 -12.11
C LEU A 25 14.82 -6.79 -12.63
N PHE A 26 13.88 -7.58 -13.16
CA PHE A 26 12.59 -7.08 -13.65
C PHE A 26 11.72 -6.51 -12.52
N TRP A 27 11.82 -7.06 -11.30
CA TRP A 27 11.19 -6.48 -10.11
C TRP A 27 11.74 -5.08 -9.80
N GLY A 28 13.07 -4.91 -9.83
CA GLY A 28 13.73 -3.62 -9.62
C GLY A 28 13.32 -2.55 -10.64
N VAL A 29 13.00 -2.95 -11.87
CA VAL A 29 12.60 -2.02 -12.95
C VAL A 29 11.09 -1.73 -12.95
N THR A 30 10.24 -2.72 -12.64
CA THR A 30 8.78 -2.61 -12.89
C THR A 30 7.93 -2.45 -11.64
N GLY A 31 8.48 -2.67 -10.43
CA GLY A 31 7.73 -2.58 -9.18
C GLY A 31 6.62 -3.65 -9.01
N ARG A 32 6.44 -4.55 -9.97
CA ARG A 32 5.50 -5.68 -9.90
C ARG A 32 6.23 -6.93 -9.42
N ALA A 33 6.14 -7.21 -8.12
CA ALA A 33 6.70 -8.43 -7.54
C ALA A 33 5.99 -9.67 -8.09
N LYS A 34 6.73 -10.59 -8.73
CA LYS A 34 6.21 -11.94 -9.03
C LYS A 34 6.18 -12.78 -7.74
N TRP A 35 5.26 -13.74 -7.72
CA TRP A 35 4.86 -14.56 -6.56
C TRP A 35 5.98 -15.02 -5.58
N PRO A 36 7.18 -15.47 -6.00
CA PRO A 36 8.14 -15.98 -5.03
C PRO A 36 8.76 -14.91 -4.11
N PHE A 37 8.80 -13.63 -4.53
CA PHE A 37 9.42 -12.57 -3.74
C PHE A 37 8.44 -11.82 -2.83
N VAL A 38 7.14 -12.06 -2.99
CA VAL A 38 6.09 -11.38 -2.20
C VAL A 38 6.16 -11.76 -0.72
N SER A 39 6.62 -12.97 -0.39
CA SER A 39 6.79 -13.41 1.01
C SER A 39 7.97 -12.72 1.70
N LEU A 40 9.08 -12.54 0.98
CA LEU A 40 10.27 -11.87 1.50
C LEU A 40 10.05 -10.36 1.60
N ALA A 41 9.41 -9.75 0.59
CA ALA A 41 9.01 -8.35 0.62
C ALA A 41 8.12 -8.05 1.83
N ARG A 42 7.09 -8.87 2.08
CA ARG A 42 6.22 -8.75 3.26
C ARG A 42 6.98 -8.84 4.59
N ARG A 43 7.98 -9.73 4.69
CA ARG A 43 8.81 -9.85 5.89
C ARG A 43 9.67 -8.61 6.12
N LEU A 44 10.22 -8.04 5.05
CA LEU A 44 11.00 -6.80 5.13
C LEU A 44 10.13 -5.59 5.47
N GLU A 45 8.93 -5.51 4.90
CA GLU A 45 7.94 -4.48 5.22
C GLU A 45 7.52 -4.56 6.70
N ALA A 46 7.15 -5.74 7.20
CA ALA A 46 6.82 -5.91 8.62
C ALA A 46 8.00 -5.58 9.56
N ALA A 47 9.23 -5.92 9.16
CA ALA A 47 10.42 -5.56 9.92
C ALA A 47 10.69 -4.05 9.90
N ARG A 48 10.35 -3.36 8.80
CA ARG A 48 10.46 -1.92 8.67
C ARG A 48 9.40 -1.21 9.51
N GLU A 49 8.15 -1.66 9.47
CA GLU A 49 7.06 -1.13 10.29
C GLU A 49 7.38 -1.21 11.78
N ARG A 50 7.95 -2.31 12.26
CA ARG A 50 8.42 -2.44 13.65
C ARG A 50 9.52 -1.47 14.04
N ARG A 51 10.25 -0.92 13.06
CA ARG A 51 11.32 0.07 13.27
C ARG A 51 10.83 1.50 13.13
N LEU A 52 9.60 1.73 12.64
CA LEU A 52 9.04 3.08 12.67
C LEU A 52 8.78 3.44 14.14
N PRO A 53 9.31 4.58 14.62
CA PRO A 53 8.98 5.06 15.97
C PRO A 53 7.46 5.23 16.08
N LEU A 54 6.91 4.88 17.25
CA LEU A 54 5.51 5.12 17.57
C LEU A 54 5.23 6.61 17.32
N HIS A 55 4.36 6.92 16.38
CA HIS A 55 4.04 8.30 16.04
C HIS A 55 3.38 8.95 17.26
N GLU A 56 3.84 10.14 17.64
CA GLU A 56 3.13 10.96 18.63
C GLU A 56 1.73 11.25 18.08
N PRO A 57 0.66 11.14 18.91
CA PRO A 57 -0.71 11.35 18.43
C PRO A 57 -0.83 12.74 17.81
N ILE A 58 -1.11 12.77 16.50
CA ILE A 58 -1.28 14.00 15.75
C ILE A 58 -2.55 14.69 16.27
N PRO A 59 -2.51 15.99 16.62
CA PRO A 59 -3.69 16.75 17.00
C PRO A 59 -4.82 16.58 15.96
N PRO A 60 -6.09 16.36 16.37
CA PRO A 60 -7.21 16.13 15.45
C PRO A 60 -7.38 17.23 14.39
N VAL A 61 -7.04 18.48 14.73
CA VAL A 61 -7.08 19.62 13.80
C VAL A 61 -6.10 19.44 12.63
N LEU A 62 -4.90 18.92 12.89
CA LEU A 62 -3.91 18.67 11.83
C LEU A 62 -4.34 17.48 10.95
N LEU A 63 -4.95 16.46 11.55
CA LEU A 63 -5.53 15.35 10.80
C LEU A 63 -6.64 15.84 9.84
N GLY A 64 -7.48 16.77 10.29
CA GLY A 64 -8.52 17.37 9.43
C GLY A 64 -7.94 18.15 8.25
N LEU A 65 -6.91 18.96 8.49
CA LEU A 65 -6.21 19.68 7.43
C LEU A 65 -5.55 18.73 6.42
N GLU A 66 -4.92 17.65 6.89
CA GLU A 66 -4.28 16.68 6.02
C GLU A 66 -5.33 15.89 5.23
N LEU A 67 -6.46 15.53 5.83
CA LEU A 67 -7.58 14.87 5.14
C LEU A 67 -8.14 15.75 4.02
N ARG A 68 -8.37 17.05 4.28
CA ARG A 68 -8.79 18.03 3.26
C ARG A 68 -7.77 18.14 2.14
N ARG A 69 -6.48 18.25 2.48
CA ARG A 69 -5.39 18.36 1.51
C ARG A 69 -5.31 17.12 0.61
N LEU A 70 -5.38 15.93 1.19
CA LEU A 70 -5.34 14.66 0.45
C LEU A 70 -6.57 14.47 -0.43
N GLY A 71 -7.76 14.86 0.04
CA GLY A 71 -8.97 14.85 -0.78
C GLY A 71 -8.85 15.74 -2.01
N ALA A 72 -8.33 16.97 -1.83
CA ALA A 72 -8.07 17.88 -2.94
C ALA A 72 -6.99 17.36 -3.90
N GLU A 73 -5.94 16.73 -3.38
CA GLU A 73 -4.88 16.11 -4.19
C GLU A 73 -5.41 14.92 -4.99
N MET A 74 -6.27 14.09 -4.39
CA MET A 74 -6.91 12.97 -5.06
C MET A 74 -7.74 13.45 -6.26
N GLN A 75 -8.57 14.48 -6.08
CA GLN A 75 -9.34 15.10 -7.17
C GLN A 75 -8.43 15.71 -8.25
N ARG A 76 -7.35 16.38 -7.84
CA ARG A 76 -6.37 16.97 -8.77
C ARG A 76 -5.68 15.91 -9.63
N ILE A 77 -5.22 14.82 -9.01
CA ILE A 77 -4.59 13.70 -9.72
C ILE A 77 -5.61 13.05 -10.65
N ASP A 78 -6.85 12.86 -10.19
CA ASP A 78 -7.91 12.24 -11.00
C ASP A 78 -8.32 13.11 -12.20
N ALA A 79 -8.30 14.43 -12.07
CA ALA A 79 -8.54 15.36 -13.18
C ALA A 79 -7.33 15.54 -14.12
N SER A 80 -6.14 15.04 -13.74
CA SER A 80 -4.90 15.24 -14.49
C SER A 80 -4.60 14.12 -15.49
N ASP A 81 -3.70 14.42 -16.43
CA ASP A 81 -3.06 13.46 -17.34
C ASP A 81 -1.60 13.16 -16.96
N LEU A 82 -1.30 13.17 -15.66
CA LEU A 82 0.04 12.94 -15.16
C LEU A 82 0.55 11.52 -15.51
N PRO A 83 1.87 11.35 -15.76
CA PRO A 83 2.46 10.04 -15.91
C PRO A 83 2.27 9.23 -14.62
N ALA A 84 1.98 7.95 -14.79
CA ALA A 84 1.66 7.02 -13.70
C ALA A 84 0.49 7.47 -12.81
N LYS A 85 -0.50 8.20 -13.36
CA LYS A 85 -1.74 8.61 -12.68
C LYS A 85 -2.34 7.52 -11.79
N ALA A 86 -2.52 6.32 -12.32
CA ALA A 86 -3.10 5.21 -11.57
C ALA A 86 -2.29 4.83 -10.30
N MET A 87 -0.96 4.91 -10.36
CA MET A 87 -0.10 4.64 -9.20
C MET A 87 -0.18 5.78 -8.18
N ARG A 88 -0.15 7.03 -8.65
CA ARG A 88 -0.29 8.22 -7.80
C ARG A 88 -1.63 8.27 -7.10
N LEU A 89 -2.70 7.95 -7.83
CA LEU A 89 -4.06 7.90 -7.28
C LEU A 89 -4.15 6.82 -6.21
N ARG A 90 -3.65 5.60 -6.47
CA ARG A 90 -3.60 4.53 -5.46
C ARG A 90 -2.84 4.93 -4.20
N ALA A 91 -1.67 5.53 -4.34
CA ALA A 91 -0.87 5.97 -3.20
C ALA A 91 -1.59 7.07 -2.40
N THR A 92 -2.21 8.03 -3.09
CA THR A 92 -2.95 9.13 -2.46
C THR A 92 -4.21 8.63 -1.76
N THR A 93 -4.95 7.70 -2.38
CA THR A 93 -6.11 7.03 -1.74
C THR A 93 -5.69 6.24 -0.51
N ALA A 94 -4.57 5.50 -0.56
CA ALA A 94 -4.08 4.78 0.61
C ALA A 94 -3.71 5.72 1.78
N ALA A 95 -3.08 6.87 1.47
CA ALA A 95 -2.79 7.90 2.46
C ALA A 95 -4.07 8.53 3.03
N TYR A 96 -5.06 8.81 2.16
CA TYR A 96 -6.36 9.34 2.57
C TYR A 96 -7.08 8.38 3.51
N ASP A 97 -7.16 7.08 3.16
CA ASP A 97 -7.78 6.05 3.99
C ASP A 97 -7.08 5.93 5.36
N TYR A 98 -5.76 6.05 5.40
CA TYR A 98 -5.01 6.03 6.65
C TYR A 98 -5.39 7.19 7.57
N VAL A 99 -5.39 8.42 7.04
CA VAL A 99 -5.77 9.62 7.82
C VAL A 99 -7.23 9.56 8.24
N LEU A 100 -8.13 9.08 7.38
CA LEU A 100 -9.54 8.91 7.68
C LEU A 100 -9.76 7.99 8.89
N LEU A 101 -9.08 6.84 8.92
CA LEU A 101 -9.16 5.91 10.05
C LEU A 101 -8.54 6.50 11.31
N GLU A 102 -7.46 7.28 11.19
CA GLU A 102 -6.85 7.98 12.32
C GLU A 102 -7.79 9.03 12.91
N CYS A 103 -8.50 9.79 12.07
CA CYS A 103 -9.56 10.70 12.52
C CYS A 103 -10.64 9.94 13.29
N CYS A 104 -11.12 8.81 12.75
CA CYS A 104 -12.13 7.99 13.43
C CYS A 104 -11.64 7.51 14.80
N ARG A 105 -10.39 7.04 14.90
CA ARG A 105 -9.77 6.64 16.17
C ARG A 105 -9.65 7.81 17.15
N SER A 106 -9.23 8.97 16.68
CA SER A 106 -9.04 10.16 17.53
C SER A 106 -10.34 10.70 18.13
N LEU A 107 -11.47 10.47 17.46
CA LEU A 107 -12.81 10.89 17.89
C LEU A 107 -13.63 9.74 18.47
N GLU A 108 -13.03 8.56 18.67
CA GLU A 108 -13.68 7.36 19.19
C GLU A 108 -14.94 6.94 18.40
N VAL A 109 -14.95 7.25 17.10
CA VAL A 109 -16.01 6.88 16.16
C VAL A 109 -15.78 5.44 15.68
N PRO A 110 -16.83 4.63 15.45
CA PRO A 110 -16.69 3.28 14.92
C PRO A 110 -15.83 3.25 13.64
N VAL A 111 -14.73 2.51 13.71
CA VAL A 111 -13.80 2.33 12.58
C VAL A 111 -14.34 1.20 11.69
N PRO A 112 -14.43 1.39 10.36
CA PRO A 112 -14.84 0.32 9.44
C PRO A 112 -13.96 -0.91 9.59
N ASP A 113 -14.58 -2.08 9.70
CA ASP A 113 -13.83 -3.33 9.82
C ASP A 113 -13.13 -3.66 8.51
N LYS A 114 -11.82 -3.94 8.60
CA LYS A 114 -10.98 -4.36 7.48
C LYS A 114 -10.54 -5.79 7.71
N SER A 115 -10.81 -6.65 6.73
CA SER A 115 -10.31 -8.03 6.72
C SER A 115 -8.78 -8.12 6.78
N ASP A 116 -8.09 -7.18 6.13
CA ASP A 116 -6.66 -6.92 6.30
C ASP A 116 -6.43 -5.40 6.45
N PRO A 117 -6.13 -4.91 7.68
CA PRO A 117 -5.98 -3.49 7.95
C PRO A 117 -4.79 -2.83 7.23
N VAL A 118 -3.81 -3.62 6.77
CA VAL A 118 -2.56 -3.11 6.17
C VAL A 118 -2.66 -3.07 4.64
N ASN A 119 -3.20 -4.11 4.00
CA ASN A 119 -3.08 -4.25 2.54
C ASN A 119 -4.37 -3.99 1.74
N THR A 120 -5.51 -3.82 2.41
CA THR A 120 -6.79 -3.64 1.72
C THR A 120 -7.24 -2.17 1.78
N PRO A 121 -7.34 -1.48 0.63
CA PRO A 121 -7.96 -0.16 0.55
C PRO A 121 -9.42 -0.22 1.02
N LEU A 122 -9.92 0.87 1.58
CA LEU A 122 -11.34 0.96 1.93
C LEU A 122 -12.20 0.94 0.66
N THR A 123 -13.29 0.18 0.70
CA THR A 123 -14.31 0.28 -0.34
C THR A 123 -14.94 1.67 -0.32
N SER A 124 -15.56 2.09 -1.43
CA SER A 124 -16.23 3.41 -1.48
C SER A 124 -17.32 3.55 -0.41
N ASP A 125 -18.03 2.46 -0.10
CA ASP A 125 -19.08 2.42 0.92
C ASP A 125 -18.52 2.56 2.35
N GLN A 126 -17.42 1.86 2.64
CA GLN A 126 -16.72 2.00 3.92
C GLN A 126 -16.17 3.40 4.12
N ARG A 127 -15.60 4.02 3.07
CA ARG A 127 -15.14 5.41 3.11
C ARG A 127 -16.29 6.36 3.39
N PHE A 128 -17.39 6.25 2.63
CA PHE A 128 -18.55 7.11 2.81
C PHE A 128 -19.14 6.99 4.21
N THR A 129 -19.21 5.77 4.76
CA THR A 129 -19.69 5.52 6.12
C THR A 129 -18.78 6.17 7.16
N ALA A 130 -17.45 6.04 7.02
CA ALA A 130 -16.48 6.67 7.92
C ALA A 130 -16.55 8.22 7.85
N GLU A 131 -16.59 8.79 6.64
CA GLU A 131 -16.74 10.23 6.42
C GLU A 131 -18.04 10.76 7.05
N SER A 132 -19.15 10.07 6.82
CA SER A 132 -20.46 10.44 7.40
C SER A 132 -20.46 10.36 8.93
N SER A 133 -19.78 9.36 9.49
CA SER A 133 -19.67 9.19 10.94
C SER A 133 -18.80 10.27 11.58
N LEU A 134 -17.72 10.70 10.89
CA LEU A 134 -16.91 11.84 11.30
C LEU A 134 -17.71 13.15 11.29
N LEU A 135 -18.48 13.39 10.22
CA LEU A 135 -19.37 14.55 10.12
C LEU A 135 -20.42 14.56 11.25
N ALA A 136 -21.01 13.39 11.55
CA ALA A 136 -21.96 13.24 12.66
C ALA A 136 -21.33 13.50 14.03
N ALA A 137 -20.05 13.20 14.20
CA ALA A 137 -19.26 13.52 15.40
C ALA A 137 -18.82 15.01 15.46
N GLY A 138 -19.22 15.84 14.49
CA GLY A 138 -18.87 17.26 14.44
C GLY A 138 -17.48 17.55 13.86
N PHE A 139 -16.82 16.56 13.27
CA PHE A 139 -15.54 16.76 12.58
C PHE A 139 -15.77 17.48 11.25
N THR A 140 -15.00 18.53 10.97
CA THR A 140 -15.15 19.35 9.76
C THR A 140 -13.81 19.57 9.08
N TRP A 141 -13.77 19.46 7.74
CA TRP A 141 -12.57 19.64 6.92
C TRP A 141 -12.89 20.20 5.54
#